data_AF-A0A3A8QZ00-F1
#
_entry.id   AF-A0A3A8QZ00-F1
#
_cell.length_a   1.000
_cell.length_b   1.000
_cell.length_c   1.000
_cell.angle_alpha   90.00
_cell.angle_beta   90.00
_cell.angle_gamma   90.00
#
_symmetry.space_group_name_H-M   'P 1'
#
loop_
_entity.id
_entity.type
_entity.pdbx_description
1 polymer ?
#
loop_
_entity_poly.entity_id
_entity_poly.type
_entity_poly.pdbx_seq_one_letter_code
_entity_poly.pdbx_strand_id
1 'polypeptide(L)'
;MASGPEGALGQLRALETLESAYEAWEELKRGHAASVIQFREEQARLTQQGSFLLGAVRAAGMDSSSTTPGLQQQGAASDFLRDAEAKLAKARDAVAQREAESEARYQAAFTEVRTTLLDRVQRYLQRSRPHLTLLLRRVGAERSILHVARVQPDEAVLLCYLLTQRVPSRYGFLFDDSTEDLSLPPAPLYAEESVASDAIRPDAPGLLRVIDASTDVVPLKGFIPLRVPRPGGGEDFFRLLQRGAVMEVEIADGPAFRSILSREESERFAGHILRLKLEERIGLDIEAG
;
A
#
# COMPACT_ATOMS: atom_id res chain seq x y z
N MET A 1 19.70 -5.72 17.03
CA MET A 1 18.67 -6.27 16.13
C MET A 1 18.90 -5.64 14.77
N ALA A 2 19.03 -6.44 13.71
CA ALA A 2 19.47 -5.94 12.41
C ALA A 2 18.40 -5.01 11.81
N SER A 3 18.61 -3.69 11.91
CA SER A 3 17.79 -2.67 11.29
C SER A 3 18.08 -2.68 9.78
N GLY A 4 17.12 -3.12 8.97
CA GLY A 4 17.27 -3.22 7.52
C GLY A 4 16.48 -4.37 6.91
N PRO A 5 16.54 -4.55 5.58
CA PRO A 5 15.75 -5.54 4.86
C PRO A 5 15.99 -6.97 5.35
N GLU A 6 17.23 -7.32 5.73
CA GLU A 6 17.58 -8.66 6.22
C GLU A 6 16.91 -9.01 7.56
N GLY A 7 16.72 -8.02 8.44
CA GLY A 7 16.04 -8.23 9.72
C GLY A 7 14.55 -8.54 9.53
N ALA A 8 13.87 -7.75 8.69
CA ALA A 8 12.47 -7.97 8.34
C ALA A 8 12.26 -9.34 7.64
N LEU A 9 13.14 -9.69 6.69
CA LEU A 9 13.08 -11.00 6.03
C LEU A 9 13.41 -12.16 6.98
N GLY A 10 14.30 -11.95 7.96
CA GLY A 10 14.57 -12.92 9.01
C GLY A 10 13.32 -13.23 9.85
N GLN A 11 12.58 -12.19 10.26
CA GLN A 11 11.31 -12.34 10.99
C GLN A 11 10.25 -13.03 10.13
N LEU A 12 10.11 -12.61 8.86
CA LEU A 12 9.21 -13.23 7.90
C LEU A 12 9.48 -14.74 7.82
N ARG A 13 10.74 -15.17 7.69
CA ARG A 13 11.09 -16.59 7.54
C ARG A 13 10.92 -17.38 8.84
N ALA A 14 11.05 -16.74 10.00
CA ALA A 14 10.97 -17.40 11.31
C ALA A 14 9.53 -17.68 11.77
N LEU A 15 8.58 -16.80 11.43
CA LEU A 15 7.19 -16.89 11.87
C LEU A 15 6.27 -17.15 10.68
N GLU A 16 5.41 -18.17 10.76
CA GLU A 16 4.54 -18.58 9.64
C GLU A 16 3.17 -17.87 9.59
N THR A 17 2.85 -17.01 10.57
CA THR A 17 1.53 -16.35 10.62
C THR A 17 1.36 -15.26 9.54
N LEU A 18 0.11 -14.91 9.22
CA LEU A 18 -0.19 -13.78 8.34
C LEU A 18 0.16 -12.46 9.01
N GLU A 19 -0.23 -12.28 10.26
CA GLU A 19 0.08 -11.09 11.07
C GLU A 19 1.58 -10.77 11.04
N SER A 20 2.43 -11.74 11.40
CA SER A 20 3.90 -11.54 11.38
C SER A 20 4.46 -11.21 10.00
N ALA A 21 3.86 -11.74 8.92
CA ALA A 21 4.28 -11.41 7.56
C ALA A 21 3.98 -9.95 7.22
N TYR A 22 2.82 -9.45 7.65
CA TYR A 22 2.46 -8.05 7.50
C TYR A 22 3.28 -7.13 8.41
N GLU A 23 3.59 -7.54 9.64
CA GLU A 23 4.49 -6.77 10.52
C GLU A 23 5.88 -6.62 9.90
N ALA A 24 6.44 -7.70 9.36
CA ALA A 24 7.70 -7.66 8.62
C ALA A 24 7.63 -6.73 7.40
N TRP A 25 6.49 -6.73 6.69
CA TRP A 25 6.27 -5.82 5.57
C TRP A 25 6.21 -4.36 6.02
N GLU A 26 5.49 -4.04 7.10
CA GLU A 26 5.39 -2.68 7.64
C GLU A 26 6.74 -2.18 8.19
N GLU A 27 7.54 -3.04 8.81
CA GLU A 27 8.92 -2.73 9.18
C GLU A 27 9.77 -2.42 7.94
N LEU A 28 9.63 -3.21 6.87
CA LEU A 28 10.34 -2.98 5.60
C LEU A 28 9.94 -1.63 4.96
N LYS A 29 8.65 -1.30 4.93
CA LYS A 29 8.14 0.00 4.45
C LYS A 29 8.74 1.16 5.26
N ARG A 30 8.77 1.06 6.60
CA ARG A 30 9.36 2.08 7.47
C ARG A 30 10.87 2.22 7.26
N GLY A 31 11.59 1.10 7.12
CA GLY A 31 13.03 1.09 6.83
C GLY A 31 13.36 1.74 5.49
N HIS A 32 12.58 1.44 4.45
CA HIS A 32 12.73 2.05 3.13
C HIS A 32 12.50 3.56 3.17
N ALA A 33 11.39 4.01 3.78
CA ALA A 33 11.10 5.43 3.93
C ALA A 33 12.21 6.18 4.68
N ALA A 34 12.74 5.60 5.76
CA ALA A 34 13.87 6.17 6.50
C ALA A 34 15.15 6.24 5.64
N SER A 35 15.44 5.21 4.86
CA SER A 35 16.58 5.20 3.94
C SER A 35 16.49 6.31 2.89
N VAL A 36 15.29 6.52 2.31
CA VAL A 36 15.07 7.59 1.32
C VAL A 36 15.32 8.98 1.93
N ILE A 37 14.85 9.21 3.16
CA ILE A 37 15.10 10.48 3.88
C ILE A 37 16.60 10.68 4.11
N GLN A 38 17.31 9.64 4.58
CA GLN A 38 18.75 9.70 4.84
C GLN A 38 19.56 10.05 3.59
N PHE A 39 19.25 9.44 2.43
CA PHE A 39 19.94 9.76 1.18
C PHE A 39 19.63 11.18 0.69
N ARG A 40 18.38 11.64 0.82
CA ARG A 40 18.03 13.04 0.50
C ARG A 40 18.81 14.04 1.36
N GLU A 41 18.92 13.78 2.66
CA GLU A 41 19.70 14.61 3.58
C GLU A 41 21.20 14.57 3.25
N GLU A 42 21.75 13.40 2.94
CA GLU A 42 23.15 13.25 2.55
C GLU A 42 23.47 14.01 1.25
N GLN A 43 22.61 13.93 0.24
CA GLN A 43 22.75 14.68 -1.02
C GLN A 43 22.66 16.20 -0.80
N ALA A 44 21.72 16.65 0.04
CA ALA A 44 21.56 18.05 0.38
C ALA A 44 22.81 18.59 1.11
N ARG A 45 23.30 17.85 2.10
CA ARG A 45 24.53 18.17 2.84
C ARG A 45 25.74 18.23 1.92
N LEU A 46 25.92 17.24 1.05
CA LEU A 46 27.02 17.20 0.09
C LEU A 46 26.96 18.40 -0.87
N THR A 47 25.77 18.78 -1.30
CA THR A 47 25.56 19.94 -2.17
C THR A 47 25.90 21.25 -1.47
N GLN A 48 25.45 21.43 -0.23
CA GLN A 48 25.75 22.62 0.57
C GLN A 48 27.26 22.74 0.84
N GLN A 49 27.90 21.67 1.33
CA GLN A 49 29.34 21.65 1.60
C GLN A 49 30.15 21.87 0.32
N GLY A 50 29.76 21.23 -0.78
CA GLY A 50 30.37 21.42 -2.09
C GLY A 50 30.27 22.87 -2.58
N SER A 51 29.09 23.49 -2.49
CA SER A 51 28.90 24.89 -2.89
C SER A 51 29.73 25.86 -2.04
N PHE A 52 29.82 25.60 -0.73
CA PHE A 52 30.60 26.42 0.17
C PHE A 52 32.10 26.32 -0.13
N LEU A 53 32.63 25.11 -0.30
CA LEU A 53 34.04 24.89 -0.61
C LEU A 53 34.42 25.51 -1.96
N LEU A 54 33.61 25.30 -3.00
CA LEU A 54 33.86 25.92 -4.31
C LEU A 54 33.75 27.45 -4.26
N GLY A 55 32.80 27.99 -3.49
CA GLY A 55 32.67 29.42 -3.24
C GLY A 55 33.88 30.00 -2.50
N ALA A 56 34.37 29.31 -1.46
CA ALA A 56 35.54 29.71 -0.69
C ALA A 56 36.82 29.72 -1.53
N VAL A 57 37.03 28.70 -2.39
CA VAL A 57 38.19 28.66 -3.29
C VAL A 57 38.10 29.76 -4.35
N ARG A 58 36.92 30.02 -4.92
CA ARG A 58 36.72 31.13 -5.86
C ARG A 58 36.99 32.48 -5.20
N ALA A 59 36.51 32.70 -3.97
CA ALA A 59 36.78 33.92 -3.21
C ALA A 59 38.27 34.09 -2.91
N ALA A 60 38.95 33.03 -2.46
CA ALA A 60 40.39 33.05 -2.21
C ALA A 60 41.24 33.32 -3.48
N GLY A 61 40.74 32.92 -4.66
CA GLY A 61 41.36 33.21 -5.96
C GLY A 61 41.08 34.61 -6.52
N MET A 62 40.12 35.35 -5.97
CA MET A 62 39.73 36.70 -6.44
C MET A 62 40.49 37.85 -5.73
N ASP A 63 41.29 37.57 -4.71
CA ASP A 63 42.14 38.58 -4.02
C ASP A 63 43.50 38.83 -4.70
N SER A 64 43.62 38.63 -6.02
CA SER A 64 44.85 38.96 -6.78
C SER A 64 44.95 40.44 -7.21
N SER A 65 44.29 41.36 -6.48
CA SER A 65 44.38 42.81 -6.70
C SER A 65 45.52 43.50 -5.92
N SER A 66 46.50 42.76 -5.39
CA SER A 66 47.73 43.36 -4.85
C SER A 66 48.74 43.63 -5.98
N THR A 67 48.98 44.91 -6.23
CA THR A 67 49.90 45.52 -7.21
C THR A 67 51.38 45.23 -6.95
N THR A 68 51.80 43.96 -6.96
CA THR A 68 53.22 43.58 -6.97
C THR A 68 53.50 42.51 -8.04
N PRO A 69 54.40 42.76 -9.01
CA PRO A 69 54.75 41.77 -10.02
C PRO A 69 55.67 40.71 -9.39
N GLY A 70 55.07 39.61 -8.94
CA GLY A 70 55.74 38.40 -8.47
C GLY A 70 55.15 37.17 -9.15
N LEU A 71 56.01 36.26 -9.60
CA LEU A 71 55.74 35.09 -10.43
C LEU A 71 54.47 34.29 -10.09
N GLN A 72 53.59 34.17 -11.09
CA GLN A 72 52.67 33.06 -11.41
C GLN A 72 52.21 32.14 -10.25
N GLN A 73 50.97 32.34 -9.78
CA GLN A 73 50.16 31.28 -9.14
C GLN A 73 48.71 31.22 -9.66
N GLN A 74 48.39 31.82 -10.81
CA GLN A 74 47.03 31.76 -11.39
C GLN A 74 46.63 30.33 -11.84
N GLY A 75 47.58 29.48 -12.25
CA GLY A 75 47.31 28.09 -12.65
C GLY A 75 47.06 27.12 -11.49
N ALA A 76 47.67 27.36 -10.32
CA ALA A 76 47.51 26.50 -9.15
C ALA A 76 46.09 26.59 -8.55
N ALA A 77 45.48 27.77 -8.57
CA ALA A 77 44.11 27.99 -8.11
C ALA A 77 43.07 27.36 -9.05
N SER A 78 43.27 27.45 -10.38
CA SER A 78 42.39 26.80 -11.35
C SER A 78 42.49 25.27 -11.31
N ASP A 79 43.69 24.74 -11.09
CA ASP A 79 43.91 23.30 -10.96
C ASP A 79 43.29 22.75 -9.67
N PHE A 80 43.40 23.50 -8.56
CA PHE A 80 42.75 23.16 -7.31
C PHE A 80 41.21 23.20 -7.41
N LEU A 81 40.64 24.20 -8.11
CA LEU A 81 39.20 24.26 -8.38
C LEU A 81 38.73 23.04 -9.17
N ARG A 82 39.44 22.69 -10.25
CA ARG A 82 39.14 21.53 -11.08
C ARG A 82 39.21 20.21 -10.30
N ASP A 83 40.21 20.07 -9.43
CA ASP A 83 40.34 18.91 -8.55
C ASP A 83 39.23 18.85 -7.49
N ALA A 84 38.82 19.99 -6.93
CA ALA A 84 37.72 20.07 -5.98
C ALA A 84 36.37 19.73 -6.64
N GLU A 85 36.12 20.22 -7.85
CA GLU A 85 34.94 19.89 -8.65
C GLU A 85 34.91 18.39 -9.01
N ALA A 86 36.05 17.82 -9.42
CA ALA A 86 36.17 16.40 -9.71
C ALA A 86 35.93 15.52 -8.47
N LYS A 87 36.46 15.90 -7.31
CA LYS A 87 36.22 15.20 -6.04
C LYS A 87 34.76 15.28 -5.61
N LEU A 88 34.12 16.44 -5.76
CA LEU A 88 32.70 16.61 -5.45
C LEU A 88 31.82 15.77 -6.39
N ALA A 89 32.13 15.73 -7.69
CA ALA A 89 31.45 14.89 -8.65
C ALA A 89 31.56 13.40 -8.27
N LYS A 90 32.79 12.93 -7.99
CA LYS A 90 33.02 11.55 -7.55
C LYS A 90 32.28 11.22 -6.25
N ALA A 91 32.20 12.16 -5.31
CA ALA A 91 31.46 11.97 -4.07
C ALA A 91 29.95 11.86 -4.34
N ARG A 92 29.39 12.68 -5.23
CA ARG A 92 27.97 12.61 -5.66
C ARG A 92 27.66 11.26 -6.29
N ASP A 93 28.51 10.82 -7.20
CA ASP A 93 28.34 9.52 -7.88
C ASP A 93 28.37 8.36 -6.88
N ALA A 94 29.24 8.43 -5.86
CA ALA A 94 29.30 7.43 -4.80
C ALA A 94 28.07 7.43 -3.88
N VAL A 95 27.41 8.58 -3.64
CA VAL A 95 26.11 8.61 -2.92
C VAL A 95 25.03 8.00 -3.81
N ALA A 96 24.95 8.40 -5.07
CA ALA A 96 23.93 7.91 -6.01
C ALA A 96 24.03 6.40 -6.22
N GLN A 97 25.25 5.85 -6.32
CA GLN A 97 25.46 4.41 -6.40
C GLN A 97 24.97 3.69 -5.15
N ARG A 98 25.29 4.19 -3.95
CA ARG A 98 24.82 3.59 -2.69
C ARG A 98 23.30 3.66 -2.53
N GLU A 99 22.68 4.74 -2.99
CA GLU A 99 21.23 4.89 -3.03
C GLU A 99 20.60 3.84 -3.94
N ALA A 100 21.11 3.70 -5.18
CA ALA A 100 20.62 2.70 -6.13
C ALA A 100 20.78 1.26 -5.61
N GLU A 101 21.92 0.94 -4.98
CA GLU A 101 22.16 -0.36 -4.35
C GLU A 101 21.24 -0.60 -3.13
N SER A 102 20.93 0.44 -2.36
CA SER A 102 19.96 0.35 -1.26
C SER A 102 18.55 0.09 -1.80
N GLU A 103 18.13 0.86 -2.80
CA GLU A 103 16.84 0.75 -3.45
C GLU A 103 16.63 -0.65 -4.04
N ALA A 104 17.62 -1.17 -4.77
CA ALA A 104 17.56 -2.52 -5.33
C ALA A 104 17.36 -3.60 -4.24
N ARG A 105 18.01 -3.45 -3.08
CA ARG A 105 17.84 -4.36 -1.94
C ARG A 105 16.44 -4.30 -1.35
N TYR A 106 15.87 -3.10 -1.18
CA TYR A 106 14.50 -2.94 -0.71
C TYR A 106 13.47 -3.50 -1.71
N GLN A 107 13.64 -3.25 -3.01
CA GLN A 107 12.75 -3.78 -4.04
C GLN A 107 12.76 -5.31 -4.11
N ALA A 108 13.95 -5.92 -3.96
CA ALA A 108 14.06 -7.38 -3.83
C ALA A 108 13.34 -7.90 -2.58
N ALA A 109 13.52 -7.24 -1.43
CA ALA A 109 12.85 -7.61 -0.18
C ALA A 109 11.33 -7.46 -0.26
N PHE A 110 10.81 -6.38 -0.87
CA PHE A 110 9.36 -6.20 -1.07
C PHE A 110 8.77 -7.32 -1.94
N THR A 111 9.50 -7.72 -2.98
CA THR A 111 9.08 -8.82 -3.85
C THR A 111 9.06 -10.15 -3.09
N GLU A 112 10.07 -10.43 -2.26
CA GLU A 112 10.10 -11.63 -1.42
C GLU A 112 8.94 -11.66 -0.41
N VAL A 113 8.67 -10.54 0.28
CA VAL A 113 7.57 -10.42 1.24
C VAL A 113 6.23 -10.66 0.55
N ARG A 114 5.95 -10.00 -0.58
CA ARG A 114 4.70 -10.17 -1.34
C ARG A 114 4.50 -11.62 -1.80
N THR A 115 5.54 -12.22 -2.37
CA THR A 115 5.49 -13.62 -2.83
C THR A 115 5.23 -14.59 -1.67
N THR A 116 5.91 -14.38 -0.54
CA THR A 116 5.74 -15.20 0.67
C THR A 116 4.33 -15.04 1.25
N LEU A 117 3.81 -13.82 1.29
CA LEU A 117 2.47 -13.54 1.79
C LEU A 117 1.40 -14.21 0.92
N LEU A 118 1.52 -14.11 -0.41
CA LEU A 118 0.62 -14.79 -1.34
C LEU A 118 0.64 -16.31 -1.16
N ASP A 119 1.83 -16.91 -1.08
CA ASP A 119 1.98 -18.35 -0.81
C ASP A 119 1.31 -18.76 0.51
N ARG A 120 1.52 -17.99 1.59
CA ARG A 120 0.88 -18.26 2.88
C ARG A 120 -0.63 -18.16 2.81
N VAL A 121 -1.18 -17.11 2.21
CA VAL A 121 -2.62 -16.94 2.05
C VAL A 121 -3.23 -18.11 1.26
N GLN A 122 -2.58 -18.54 0.18
CA GLN A 122 -3.00 -19.71 -0.59
C GLN A 122 -2.96 -21.00 0.26
N ARG A 123 -1.88 -21.24 1.01
CA ARG A 123 -1.77 -22.40 1.91
C ARG A 123 -2.81 -22.36 3.03
N TYR A 124 -3.11 -21.18 3.58
CA TYR A 124 -4.14 -21.01 4.60
C TYR A 124 -5.52 -21.34 4.04
N LEU A 125 -5.86 -20.84 2.84
CA LEU A 125 -7.13 -21.17 2.16
C LEU A 125 -7.29 -22.65 1.83
N GLN A 126 -6.19 -23.37 1.58
CA GLN A 126 -6.23 -24.83 1.37
C GLN A 126 -6.51 -25.61 2.66
N ARG A 127 -6.16 -25.04 3.82
CA ARG A 127 -6.30 -25.70 5.13
C ARG A 127 -7.58 -25.29 5.87
N SER A 128 -7.99 -24.03 5.73
CA SER A 128 -9.13 -23.44 6.41
C SER A 128 -9.91 -22.56 5.46
N ARG A 129 -11.24 -22.70 5.50
CA ARG A 129 -12.15 -21.88 4.70
C ARG A 129 -12.60 -20.70 5.56
N PRO A 130 -12.55 -19.46 5.06
CA PRO A 130 -13.09 -18.33 5.82
C PRO A 130 -14.59 -18.55 6.00
N HIS A 131 -15.11 -18.22 7.18
CA HIS A 131 -16.51 -18.42 7.52
C HIS A 131 -17.27 -17.09 7.50
N LEU A 132 -18.45 -17.08 6.89
CA LEU A 132 -19.35 -15.93 6.88
C LEU A 132 -20.68 -16.27 7.54
N THR A 133 -21.22 -15.35 8.33
CA THR A 133 -22.61 -15.44 8.79
C THR A 133 -23.42 -14.32 8.14
N LEU A 134 -24.36 -14.69 7.27
CA LEU A 134 -25.23 -13.74 6.59
C LEU A 134 -26.46 -13.46 7.45
N LEU A 135 -26.67 -12.18 7.76
CA LEU A 135 -27.75 -11.64 8.55
C LEU A 135 -28.69 -10.85 7.64
N LEU A 136 -29.89 -11.38 7.40
CA LEU A 136 -30.88 -10.72 6.53
C LEU A 136 -31.81 -9.83 7.37
N ARG A 137 -31.85 -8.53 7.08
CA ARG A 137 -32.86 -7.62 7.62
C ARG A 137 -33.76 -7.08 6.50
N ARG A 138 -35.05 -7.41 6.54
CA ARG A 138 -36.03 -6.89 5.58
C ARG A 138 -36.42 -5.45 5.91
N VAL A 139 -36.54 -4.62 4.87
CA VAL A 139 -37.01 -3.23 4.95
C VAL A 139 -38.25 -3.11 4.05
N GLY A 140 -39.40 -3.52 4.58
CA GLY A 140 -40.64 -3.65 3.80
C GLY A 140 -40.67 -4.93 2.94
N ALA A 141 -41.50 -4.94 1.90
CA ALA A 141 -41.75 -6.14 1.08
C ALA A 141 -40.72 -6.35 -0.04
N GLU A 142 -40.15 -5.27 -0.58
CA GLU A 142 -39.32 -5.30 -1.82
C GLU A 142 -37.86 -4.86 -1.63
N ARG A 143 -37.51 -4.40 -0.43
CA ARG A 143 -36.17 -3.88 -0.12
C ARG A 143 -35.60 -4.57 1.10
N SER A 144 -34.27 -4.68 1.13
CA SER A 144 -33.54 -5.28 2.25
C SER A 144 -32.23 -4.56 2.49
N ILE A 145 -31.75 -4.66 3.73
CA ILE A 145 -30.38 -4.36 4.10
C ILE A 145 -29.77 -5.70 4.51
N LEU A 146 -28.66 -6.04 3.87
CA LEU A 146 -27.90 -7.24 4.20
C LEU A 146 -26.73 -6.87 5.09
N HIS A 147 -26.57 -7.62 6.17
CA HIS A 147 -25.39 -7.56 7.00
C HIS A 147 -24.67 -8.90 6.95
N VAL A 148 -23.37 -8.86 7.15
CA VAL A 148 -22.53 -10.03 7.38
C VAL A 148 -21.90 -9.85 8.75
N ALA A 149 -21.85 -10.91 9.56
CA ALA A 149 -21.14 -10.86 10.84
C ALA A 149 -19.67 -10.47 10.60
N ARG A 150 -19.11 -9.71 11.53
CA ARG A 150 -17.70 -9.33 11.47
C ARG A 150 -16.83 -10.59 11.53
N VAL A 151 -15.82 -10.63 10.67
CA VAL A 151 -14.85 -11.73 10.57
C VAL A 151 -13.58 -11.42 11.37
N GLN A 152 -12.75 -12.42 11.63
CA GLN A 152 -11.45 -12.22 12.27
C GLN A 152 -10.41 -11.63 11.30
N PRO A 153 -9.30 -11.04 11.79
CA PRO A 153 -8.29 -10.42 10.93
C PRO A 153 -7.70 -11.31 9.84
N ASP A 154 -7.32 -12.54 10.19
CA ASP A 154 -6.84 -13.51 9.19
C ASP A 154 -7.92 -13.78 8.12
N GLU A 155 -9.16 -14.03 8.55
CA GLU A 155 -10.27 -14.28 7.63
C GLU A 155 -10.54 -13.11 6.69
N ALA A 156 -10.41 -11.86 7.16
CA ALA A 156 -10.55 -10.68 6.33
C ALA A 156 -9.54 -10.67 5.17
N VAL A 157 -8.27 -11.02 5.46
CA VAL A 157 -7.21 -11.15 4.44
C VAL A 157 -7.54 -12.29 3.47
N LEU A 158 -7.94 -13.46 4.00
CA LEU A 158 -8.30 -14.62 3.18
C LEU A 158 -9.49 -14.33 2.26
N LEU A 159 -10.52 -13.65 2.75
CA LEU A 159 -11.69 -13.25 1.97
C LEU A 159 -11.33 -12.24 0.90
N CYS A 160 -10.52 -11.22 1.22
CA CYS A 160 -10.02 -10.26 0.23
C CYS A 160 -9.33 -11.01 -0.91
N TYR A 161 -8.42 -11.93 -0.60
CA TYR A 161 -7.72 -12.72 -1.60
C TYR A 161 -8.66 -13.64 -2.38
N LEU A 162 -9.56 -14.35 -1.72
CA LEU A 162 -10.51 -15.26 -2.37
C LEU A 162 -11.38 -14.53 -3.41
N LEU A 163 -11.76 -13.29 -3.12
CA LEU A 163 -12.67 -12.49 -3.95
C LEU A 163 -11.97 -11.63 -5.00
N THR A 164 -10.70 -11.25 -4.79
CA THR A 164 -9.98 -10.34 -5.69
C THR A 164 -8.73 -10.94 -6.33
N GLN A 165 -8.27 -12.10 -5.84
CA GLN A 165 -6.95 -12.69 -6.12
C GLN A 165 -5.77 -11.78 -5.71
N ARG A 166 -6.01 -10.78 -4.86
CA ARG A 166 -5.04 -9.83 -4.34
C ARG A 166 -5.09 -9.78 -2.82
N VAL A 167 -3.94 -9.52 -2.19
CA VAL A 167 -3.88 -9.30 -0.75
C VAL A 167 -4.06 -7.81 -0.43
N PRO A 168 -4.70 -7.47 0.71
CA PRO A 168 -4.77 -6.07 1.15
C PRO A 168 -3.36 -5.56 1.49
N SER A 169 -3.10 -4.26 1.34
CA SER A 169 -1.79 -3.67 1.65
C SER A 169 -1.44 -3.64 3.14
N ARG A 170 -2.45 -3.84 4.01
CA ARG A 170 -2.33 -3.86 5.47
C ARG A 170 -3.13 -5.02 6.08
N TYR A 171 -2.65 -5.58 7.19
CA TYR A 171 -3.31 -6.68 7.90
C TYR A 171 -4.68 -6.28 8.46
N GLY A 172 -4.73 -5.17 9.20
CA GLY A 172 -5.95 -4.65 9.82
C GLY A 172 -6.86 -3.87 8.88
N PHE A 173 -6.74 -4.03 7.55
CA PHE A 173 -7.40 -3.15 6.58
C PHE A 173 -8.90 -3.01 6.78
N LEU A 174 -9.59 -4.07 7.18
CA LEU A 174 -11.04 -4.08 7.38
C LEU A 174 -11.46 -3.36 8.67
N PHE A 175 -10.61 -3.31 9.69
CA PHE A 175 -10.92 -2.77 11.02
C PHE A 175 -10.39 -1.35 11.22
N ASP A 176 -9.89 -0.73 10.16
CA ASP A 176 -9.41 0.66 10.19
C ASP A 176 -10.58 1.63 9.96
N ASP A 177 -11.17 2.06 11.07
CA ASP A 177 -12.24 3.07 11.10
C ASP A 177 -11.69 4.52 11.14
N SER A 178 -10.39 4.72 10.92
CA SER A 178 -9.80 6.07 11.02
C SER A 178 -10.27 7.00 9.89
N THR A 179 -10.76 8.17 10.29
CA THR A 179 -11.15 9.26 9.40
C THR A 179 -10.11 10.37 9.47
N GLU A 180 -9.52 10.73 8.34
CA GLU A 180 -8.65 11.92 8.24
C GLU A 180 -9.46 13.23 8.26
N ASP A 181 -10.72 13.18 7.81
CA ASP A 181 -11.68 14.28 7.80
C ASP A 181 -13.03 13.78 8.32
N LEU A 182 -13.48 14.33 9.45
CA LEU A 182 -14.75 13.96 10.10
C LEU A 182 -15.98 14.45 9.34
N SER A 183 -15.83 15.41 8.43
CA SER A 183 -16.92 15.95 7.61
C SER A 183 -17.23 15.08 6.38
N LEU A 184 -16.33 14.16 6.04
CA LEU A 184 -16.43 13.29 4.88
C LEU A 184 -16.55 11.82 5.32
N PRO A 185 -17.16 10.97 4.48
CA PRO A 185 -17.04 9.53 4.64
C PRO A 185 -15.56 9.08 4.69
N PRO A 186 -15.24 8.01 5.44
CA PRO A 186 -13.90 7.43 5.46
C PRO A 186 -13.37 7.15 4.05
N ALA A 187 -12.08 7.40 3.83
CA ALA A 187 -11.43 7.10 2.57
C ALA A 187 -11.46 5.58 2.32
N PRO A 188 -11.91 5.11 1.14
CA PRO A 188 -11.87 3.69 0.82
C PRO A 188 -10.46 3.16 0.53
N LEU A 189 -9.47 4.03 0.31
CA LEU A 189 -8.10 3.62 0.00
C LEU A 189 -7.08 4.19 0.99
N TYR A 190 -5.99 3.46 1.22
CA TYR A 190 -4.81 4.00 1.89
C TYR A 190 -3.99 4.86 0.93
N ALA A 191 -3.47 5.98 1.44
CA ALA A 191 -2.44 6.75 0.75
C ALA A 191 -1.12 5.96 0.79
N GLU A 192 -0.73 5.40 -0.35
CA GLU A 192 0.45 4.55 -0.52
C GLU A 192 1.09 4.85 -1.88
N GLU A 193 2.21 4.21 -2.22
CA GLU A 193 2.97 4.51 -3.45
C GLU A 193 2.11 4.45 -4.73
N SER A 194 1.11 3.56 -4.78
CA SER A 194 0.18 3.41 -5.90
C SER A 194 -1.03 4.35 -5.86
N VAL A 195 -1.26 5.07 -4.75
CA VAL A 195 -2.44 5.92 -4.55
C VAL A 195 -2.01 7.22 -3.85
N ALA A 196 -1.98 8.30 -4.63
CA ALA A 196 -1.71 9.64 -4.11
C ALA A 196 -2.76 10.06 -3.05
N SER A 197 -2.37 10.95 -2.14
CA SER A 197 -3.20 11.37 -1.00
C SER A 197 -4.51 12.08 -1.42
N ASP A 198 -4.54 12.71 -2.59
CA ASP A 198 -5.74 13.32 -3.18
C ASP A 198 -6.62 12.32 -3.95
N ALA A 199 -6.09 11.13 -4.26
CA ALA A 199 -6.77 10.08 -5.00
C ALA A 199 -7.37 8.97 -4.10
N ILE A 200 -7.31 9.11 -2.77
CA ILE A 200 -7.80 8.09 -1.82
C ILE A 200 -9.32 7.96 -1.73
N ARG A 201 -10.08 8.87 -2.37
CA ARG A 201 -11.55 8.90 -2.41
C ARG A 201 -12.09 8.82 -3.84
N PRO A 202 -11.81 7.74 -4.58
CA PRO A 202 -12.45 7.53 -5.87
C PRO A 202 -13.95 7.28 -5.67
N ASP A 203 -14.73 7.61 -6.71
CA ASP A 203 -16.10 7.16 -6.86
C ASP A 203 -16.16 5.63 -7.08
N ALA A 204 -17.35 5.04 -7.08
CA ALA A 204 -17.49 3.58 -7.20
C ALA A 204 -16.82 2.99 -8.48
N PRO A 205 -16.95 3.61 -9.68
CA PRO A 205 -16.22 3.16 -10.87
C PRO A 205 -14.70 3.38 -10.79
N GLY A 206 -14.24 4.48 -10.19
CA GLY A 206 -12.83 4.74 -9.94
C GLY A 206 -12.21 3.70 -9.00
N LEU A 207 -12.93 3.33 -7.95
CA LEU A 207 -12.51 2.31 -7.00
C LEU A 207 -12.36 0.95 -7.68
N LEU A 208 -13.31 0.59 -8.55
CA LEU A 208 -13.24 -0.63 -9.33
C LEU A 208 -12.02 -0.66 -10.25
N ARG A 209 -11.70 0.47 -10.90
CA ARG A 209 -10.49 0.61 -11.73
C ARG A 209 -9.20 0.43 -10.93
N VAL A 210 -9.13 0.95 -9.71
CA VAL A 210 -7.97 0.75 -8.83
C VAL A 210 -7.80 -0.73 -8.50
N ILE A 211 -8.90 -1.42 -8.17
CA ILE A 211 -8.88 -2.86 -7.89
C ILE A 211 -8.44 -3.65 -9.14
N ASP A 212 -8.95 -3.31 -10.33
CA ASP A 212 -8.57 -3.96 -11.59
C ASP A 212 -7.11 -3.75 -11.97
N ALA A 213 -6.60 -2.53 -11.79
CA ALA A 213 -5.23 -2.17 -12.11
C ALA A 213 -4.21 -2.75 -11.13
N SER A 214 -4.66 -3.16 -9.94
CA SER A 214 -3.81 -3.82 -8.95
C SER A 214 -3.41 -5.22 -9.44
N THR A 215 -2.17 -5.64 -9.21
CA THR A 215 -1.72 -6.99 -9.60
C THR A 215 -1.77 -7.94 -8.41
N ASP A 216 -0.91 -7.72 -7.41
CA ASP A 216 -0.77 -8.62 -6.24
C ASP A 216 -1.38 -8.03 -4.97
N VAL A 217 -1.38 -6.70 -4.87
CA VAL A 217 -1.68 -5.94 -3.66
C VAL A 217 -2.70 -4.87 -3.96
N VAL A 218 -3.69 -4.71 -3.08
CA VAL A 218 -4.71 -3.67 -3.19
C VAL A 218 -4.78 -2.82 -1.90
N PRO A 219 -4.71 -1.48 -1.99
CA PRO A 219 -4.63 -0.60 -0.81
C PRO A 219 -6.02 -0.26 -0.24
N LEU A 220 -6.81 -1.28 0.09
CA LEU A 220 -8.19 -1.13 0.58
C LEU A 220 -8.22 -0.67 2.03
N LYS A 221 -9.23 0.13 2.40
CA LYS A 221 -9.47 0.58 3.77
C LYS A 221 -10.95 0.41 4.15
N GLY A 222 -11.21 -0.37 5.20
CA GLY A 222 -12.52 -0.51 5.84
C GLY A 222 -13.54 -1.39 5.10
N PHE A 223 -13.19 -2.09 4.02
CA PHE A 223 -14.15 -2.94 3.31
C PHE A 223 -13.53 -4.09 2.52
N ILE A 224 -14.35 -5.11 2.19
CA ILE A 224 -14.00 -6.20 1.27
C ILE A 224 -14.77 -6.04 -0.06
N PRO A 225 -14.11 -5.92 -1.21
CA PRO A 225 -14.76 -5.86 -2.52
C PRO A 225 -15.27 -7.24 -2.98
N LEU A 226 -16.38 -7.24 -3.69
CA LEU A 226 -17.00 -8.43 -4.27
C LEU A 226 -17.58 -8.13 -5.66
N ARG A 227 -17.37 -9.04 -6.61
CA ARG A 227 -18.05 -9.00 -7.92
C ARG A 227 -19.11 -10.09 -8.00
N VAL A 228 -20.34 -9.67 -8.30
CA VAL A 228 -21.49 -10.58 -8.41
C VAL A 228 -21.94 -10.65 -9.87
N PRO A 229 -21.86 -11.82 -10.52
CA PRO A 229 -22.31 -11.98 -11.91
C PRO A 229 -23.79 -11.63 -12.08
N ARG A 230 -24.12 -10.96 -13.19
CA ARG A 230 -25.49 -10.65 -13.57
C ARG A 230 -26.11 -11.70 -14.50
N PRO A 231 -27.42 -11.95 -14.39
CA PRO A 231 -28.16 -12.67 -15.42
C PRO A 231 -28.08 -11.89 -16.75
N GLY A 232 -27.50 -12.48 -17.79
CA GLY A 232 -27.33 -11.82 -19.10
C GLY A 232 -25.94 -11.20 -19.35
N GLY A 233 -25.01 -11.34 -18.41
CA GLY A 233 -23.61 -10.99 -18.59
C GLY A 233 -23.16 -9.72 -17.85
N GLY A 234 -21.85 -9.66 -17.60
CA GLY A 234 -21.24 -8.64 -16.75
C GLY A 234 -21.39 -8.95 -15.25
N GLU A 235 -20.92 -8.02 -14.44
CA GLU A 235 -20.86 -8.14 -12.99
C GLU A 235 -21.31 -6.83 -12.34
N ASP A 236 -21.99 -6.95 -11.19
CA ASP A 236 -22.24 -5.83 -10.30
C ASP A 236 -21.13 -5.77 -9.25
N PHE A 237 -20.73 -4.55 -8.90
CA PHE A 237 -19.71 -4.31 -7.89
C PHE A 237 -20.36 -4.08 -6.53
N PHE A 238 -20.08 -5.00 -5.61
CA PHE A 238 -20.49 -4.93 -4.22
C PHE A 238 -19.27 -4.69 -3.31
N ARG A 239 -19.54 -4.20 -2.10
CA ARG A 239 -18.56 -4.18 -1.02
C ARG A 239 -19.21 -4.56 0.32
N LEU A 240 -18.42 -5.21 1.16
CA LEU A 240 -18.73 -5.47 2.57
C LEU A 240 -18.04 -4.38 3.38
N LEU A 241 -18.76 -3.31 3.70
CA LEU A 241 -18.23 -2.16 4.42
C LEU A 241 -18.30 -2.41 5.92
N GLN A 242 -17.18 -2.28 6.63
CA GLN A 242 -17.17 -2.40 8.08
C GLN A 242 -18.01 -1.27 8.71
N ARG A 243 -19.02 -1.64 9.51
CA ARG A 243 -19.86 -0.69 10.25
C ARG A 243 -20.19 -1.23 11.63
N GLY A 244 -19.47 -0.75 12.64
CA GLY A 244 -19.68 -1.21 14.02
C GLY A 244 -19.54 -2.73 14.12
N ALA A 245 -20.50 -3.42 14.74
CA ALA A 245 -20.42 -4.87 14.98
C ALA A 245 -20.62 -5.77 13.74
N VAL A 246 -20.95 -5.21 12.58
CA VAL A 246 -21.25 -5.97 11.36
C VAL A 246 -20.51 -5.39 10.14
N MET A 247 -20.53 -6.11 9.03
CA MET A 247 -20.22 -5.58 7.71
C MET A 247 -21.52 -5.36 6.94
N GLU A 248 -21.75 -4.16 6.45
CA GLU A 248 -22.93 -3.80 5.65
C GLU A 248 -22.65 -4.05 4.17
N VAL A 249 -23.58 -4.70 3.48
CA VAL A 249 -23.47 -4.96 2.05
C VAL A 249 -23.94 -3.72 1.30
N GLU A 250 -23.05 -3.15 0.49
CA GLU A 250 -23.36 -2.04 -0.39
C GLU A 250 -23.12 -2.42 -1.85
N ILE A 251 -23.97 -1.92 -2.75
CA ILE A 251 -23.84 -2.07 -4.21
C ILE A 251 -23.46 -0.71 -4.82
N ALA A 252 -22.59 -0.73 -5.83
CA ALA A 252 -22.30 0.43 -6.66
C ALA A 252 -23.54 0.83 -7.47
N ASP A 253 -23.91 2.10 -7.39
CA ASP A 253 -25.01 2.72 -8.14
C ASP A 253 -24.56 4.07 -8.69
N GLY A 254 -24.18 4.07 -9.97
CA GLY A 254 -23.50 5.20 -10.60
C GLY A 254 -22.18 5.54 -9.88
N PRO A 255 -21.98 6.78 -9.40
CA PRO A 255 -20.75 7.18 -8.70
C PRO A 255 -20.72 6.76 -7.22
N ALA A 256 -21.85 6.35 -6.64
CA ALA A 256 -21.98 6.14 -5.21
C ALA A 256 -22.20 4.66 -4.84
N PHE A 257 -22.19 4.38 -3.55
CA PHE A 257 -22.60 3.10 -2.99
C PHE A 257 -23.89 3.28 -2.21
N ARG A 258 -24.77 2.27 -2.26
CA ARG A 258 -26.00 2.21 -1.47
C ARG A 258 -26.16 0.86 -0.78
N SER A 259 -26.73 0.87 0.42
CA SER A 259 -26.99 -0.33 1.21
C SER A 259 -28.44 -0.82 1.22
N ILE A 260 -29.36 0.02 0.73
CA ILE A 260 -30.73 -0.41 0.48
C ILE A 260 -30.72 -1.13 -0.87
N LEU A 261 -30.84 -2.44 -0.81
CA LEU A 261 -30.84 -3.32 -1.97
C LEU A 261 -32.26 -3.63 -2.39
N SER A 262 -32.48 -3.78 -3.70
CA SER A 262 -33.69 -4.41 -4.20
C SER A 262 -33.72 -5.88 -3.81
N ARG A 263 -34.90 -6.49 -3.87
CA ARG A 263 -35.05 -7.93 -3.68
C ARG A 263 -34.13 -8.73 -4.61
N GLU A 264 -34.10 -8.38 -5.90
CA GLU A 264 -33.27 -9.08 -6.89
C GLU A 264 -31.78 -8.96 -6.56
N GLU A 265 -31.29 -7.77 -6.22
CA GLU A 265 -29.89 -7.56 -5.82
C GLU A 265 -29.51 -8.35 -4.58
N SER A 266 -30.41 -8.42 -3.60
CA SER A 266 -30.20 -9.16 -2.36
C SER A 266 -30.14 -10.67 -2.63
N GLU A 267 -31.06 -11.18 -3.44
CA GLU A 267 -31.09 -12.58 -3.88
C GLU A 267 -29.85 -12.94 -4.72
N ARG A 268 -29.38 -12.04 -5.60
CA ARG A 268 -28.14 -12.23 -6.38
C ARG A 268 -26.90 -12.29 -5.49
N PHE A 269 -26.76 -11.34 -4.56
CA PHE A 269 -25.66 -11.34 -3.60
C PHE A 269 -25.67 -12.63 -2.75
N ALA A 270 -26.81 -12.95 -2.14
CA ALA A 270 -26.95 -14.16 -1.31
C ALA A 270 -26.68 -15.44 -2.12
N GLY A 271 -27.20 -15.51 -3.35
CA GLY A 271 -26.95 -16.61 -4.29
C GLY A 271 -25.46 -16.75 -4.66
N HIS A 272 -24.75 -15.64 -4.83
CA HIS A 272 -23.31 -15.68 -5.07
C HIS A 272 -22.52 -16.21 -3.87
N ILE A 273 -22.82 -15.74 -2.67
CA ILE A 273 -22.18 -16.24 -1.44
C ILE A 273 -22.54 -17.72 -1.21
N LEU A 274 -23.79 -18.12 -1.44
CA LEU A 274 -24.21 -19.52 -1.39
C LEU A 274 -23.45 -20.38 -2.41
N ARG A 275 -23.22 -19.88 -3.62
CA ARG A 275 -22.40 -20.57 -4.62
C ARG A 275 -20.98 -20.80 -4.11
N LEU A 276 -20.34 -19.81 -3.49
CA LEU A 276 -19.01 -20.00 -2.88
C LEU A 276 -19.02 -21.08 -1.78
N LYS A 277 -20.10 -21.19 -1.01
CA LYS A 277 -20.29 -22.29 -0.04
C LYS A 277 -20.39 -23.64 -0.75
N LEU A 278 -21.20 -23.73 -1.80
CA LEU A 278 -21.40 -24.97 -2.58
C LEU A 278 -20.14 -25.40 -3.33
N GLU A 279 -19.33 -24.43 -3.78
CA GLU A 279 -17.99 -24.65 -4.33
C GLU A 279 -16.94 -24.97 -3.24
N GLU A 280 -17.35 -25.10 -1.99
CA GLU A 280 -16.49 -25.43 -0.86
C GLU A 280 -15.37 -24.40 -0.61
N ARG A 281 -15.55 -23.16 -1.05
CA ARG A 281 -14.56 -22.09 -0.91
C ARG A 281 -14.68 -21.32 0.40
N ILE A 282 -15.89 -21.27 0.97
CA ILE A 282 -16.18 -20.61 2.25
C ILE A 282 -17.05 -21.49 3.14
N GLY A 283 -17.00 -21.24 4.45
CA GLY A 283 -18.09 -21.58 5.36
C GLY A 283 -19.18 -20.51 5.29
N LEU A 284 -20.45 -20.90 5.42
CA LEU A 284 -21.56 -19.95 5.40
C LEU A 284 -22.69 -20.41 6.31
N ASP A 285 -23.03 -19.58 7.29
CA ASP A 285 -24.27 -19.66 8.05
C ASP A 285 -25.23 -18.58 7.60
N ILE A 286 -26.53 -18.91 7.58
CA ILE A 286 -27.59 -17.96 7.23
C ILE A 286 -28.50 -17.84 8.43
N GLU A 287 -28.49 -16.67 9.05
CA GLU A 287 -29.38 -16.32 10.14
C GLU A 287 -30.53 -15.48 9.58
N ALA A 288 -31.74 -16.03 9.68
CA ALA A 288 -32.95 -15.28 9.42
C ALA A 288 -33.22 -14.38 10.63
N GLY A 289 -33.10 -13.07 10.42
CA GLY A 289 -33.51 -12.05 11.40
C GLY A 289 -35.01 -11.85 11.48
#